data_AF-A0A3Q9VA73-F1
#
_entry.id   AF-A0A3Q9VA73-F1
#
_cell.length_a   1.000
_cell.length_b   1.000
_cell.length_c   1.000
_cell.angle_alpha   90.00
_cell.angle_beta   90.00
_cell.angle_gamma   90.00
#
_symmetry.space_group_name_H-M   'P 1'
#
loop_
_entity.id
_entity.type
_entity.pdbx_description
1 polymer ?
#
loop_
_entity_poly.entity_id
_entity_poly.type
_entity_poly.pdbx_seq_one_letter_code
_entity_poly.pdbx_strand_id
1 'polypeptide(L)'
;MENKKIGIIQIVVSVSAIMLTIFFITSLCLNLSYQSELFIKYNLKKYEDLIKALNSSEAAKFKQLSNAFLGSLITFLCIFLVSMAINIIISYYSWKNEDKKIFWFSLGGALFLKTLSLVAGSILVYREIKKCKLDQKNKNE
;
A
#
# COMPACT_ATOMS: atom_id res chain seq x y z
N MET A 1 25.02 23.34 -12.38
CA MET A 1 24.56 23.43 -10.97
C MET A 1 23.15 22.88 -10.79
N GLU A 2 22.25 23.05 -11.78
CA GLU A 2 20.87 22.54 -11.75
C GLU A 2 20.76 21.02 -11.68
N ASN A 3 21.55 20.27 -12.47
CA ASN A 3 21.51 18.79 -12.46
C ASN A 3 21.85 18.18 -11.09
N LYS A 4 22.75 18.81 -10.31
CA LYS A 4 23.07 18.38 -8.95
C LYS A 4 21.87 18.57 -8.00
N LYS A 5 21.10 19.65 -8.16
CA LYS A 5 19.90 19.92 -7.35
C LYS A 5 18.78 18.92 -7.66
N ILE A 6 18.55 18.62 -8.94
CA ILE A 6 17.54 17.65 -9.38
C ILE A 6 17.87 16.24 -8.84
N GLY A 7 19.14 15.83 -8.91
CA GLY A 7 19.59 14.54 -8.37
C GLY A 7 19.38 14.41 -6.86
N ILE A 8 19.67 15.47 -6.07
CA ILE A 8 19.44 15.46 -4.62
C ILE A 8 17.93 15.35 -4.31
N ILE A 9 17.08 16.11 -5.01
CA ILE A 9 15.62 16.04 -4.85
C ILE A 9 15.13 14.62 -5.13
N GLN A 10 15.63 13.98 -6.18
CA GLN A 10 15.23 12.63 -6.55
C GLN A 10 15.65 11.58 -5.51
N ILE A 11 16.83 11.74 -4.89
CA ILE A 11 17.28 10.88 -3.78
C ILE A 11 16.37 11.08 -2.56
N VAL A 12 16.09 12.33 -2.17
CA VAL A 12 15.24 12.62 -1.01
C VAL A 12 13.83 12.05 -1.22
N VAL A 13 13.22 12.28 -2.38
CA VAL A 13 11.89 11.76 -2.72
C VAL A 13 11.89 10.22 -2.69
N SER A 14 12.94 9.58 -3.21
CA SER A 14 13.04 8.12 -3.23
C SER A 14 13.19 7.53 -1.82
N VAL A 15 14.05 8.11 -0.98
CA VAL A 15 14.23 7.66 0.42
C VAL A 15 12.95 7.87 1.22
N SER A 16 12.27 9.02 1.07
CA SER A 16 10.98 9.27 1.71
C SER A 16 9.91 8.27 1.26
N ALA A 17 9.85 7.95 -0.03
CA ALA A 17 8.90 6.97 -0.56
C ALA A 17 9.17 5.56 0.02
N ILE A 18 10.43 5.15 0.14
CA ILE A 18 10.80 3.86 0.77
C ILE A 18 10.36 3.82 2.23
N MET A 19 10.71 4.83 3.02
CA MET A 19 10.36 4.88 4.45
C MET A 19 8.84 4.82 4.67
N LEU A 20 8.07 5.54 3.84
CA LEU A 20 6.61 5.54 3.90
C LEU A 20 6.00 4.21 3.42
N THR A 21 6.62 3.56 2.45
CA THR A 21 6.22 2.21 2.02
C THR A 21 6.39 1.21 3.17
N ILE A 22 7.54 1.26 3.86
CA ILE A 22 7.80 0.43 5.05
C ILE A 22 6.75 0.72 6.12
N PHE A 23 6.51 2.00 6.43
CA PHE A 23 5.50 2.40 7.42
C PHE A 23 4.09 1.91 7.09
N PHE A 24 3.69 2.00 5.81
CA PHE A 24 2.41 1.46 5.32
C PHE A 24 2.32 -0.06 5.49
N ILE A 25 3.35 -0.80 5.06
CA ILE A 25 3.40 -2.27 5.19
C ILE A 25 3.33 -2.68 6.67
N THR A 26 4.10 -2.03 7.54
CA THR A 26 4.08 -2.29 8.98
C THR A 26 2.70 -2.03 9.57
N SER A 27 2.07 -0.91 9.23
CA SER A 27 0.73 -0.56 9.72
C SER A 27 -0.33 -1.56 9.23
N LEU A 28 -0.24 -2.01 7.97
CA LEU A 28 -1.11 -3.04 7.42
C LEU A 28 -0.92 -4.38 8.15
N CYS A 29 0.32 -4.83 8.33
CA CYS A 29 0.62 -6.08 9.03
C CYS A 29 0.11 -6.05 10.48
N LEU A 30 0.35 -4.96 11.21
CA LEU A 30 -0.15 -4.81 12.59
C LEU A 30 -1.67 -4.86 12.65
N ASN A 31 -2.35 -4.17 11.74
CA ASN A 31 -3.80 -4.15 11.69
C ASN A 31 -4.39 -5.54 11.36
N LEU A 32 -3.81 -6.25 10.37
CA LEU A 32 -4.25 -7.59 9.99
C LEU A 32 -3.96 -8.63 11.09
N SER A 33 -2.79 -8.56 11.71
CA SER A 33 -2.43 -9.46 12.82
C SER A 33 -3.38 -9.28 14.00
N TYR A 34 -3.67 -8.05 14.39
CA TYR A 34 -4.60 -7.77 15.48
C TYR A 34 -6.04 -8.19 15.13
N GLN A 35 -6.48 -7.94 13.90
CA GLN A 35 -7.79 -8.41 13.43
C GLN A 35 -7.86 -9.95 13.46
N SER A 36 -6.81 -10.64 13.04
CA SER A 36 -6.73 -12.11 13.09
C SER A 36 -6.77 -12.64 14.51
N GLU A 37 -6.04 -12.01 15.45
CA GLU A 37 -6.06 -12.36 16.86
C GLU A 37 -7.48 -12.25 17.44
N LEU A 38 -8.21 -11.18 17.12
CA LEU A 38 -9.59 -11.00 17.58
C LEU A 38 -10.56 -12.03 16.96
N PHE A 39 -10.40 -12.37 15.68
CA PHE A 39 -11.19 -13.44 15.06
C PHE A 39 -10.98 -14.80 15.73
N ILE A 40 -9.74 -15.12 16.11
CA ILE A 40 -9.41 -16.35 16.85
C ILE A 40 -10.00 -16.30 18.25
N LYS A 41 -9.81 -15.18 18.97
CA LYS A 41 -10.29 -15.00 20.35
C LYS A 41 -11.81 -15.17 20.47
N TYR A 42 -12.55 -14.60 19.52
CA TYR A 42 -14.02 -14.65 19.53
C TYR A 42 -14.60 -15.83 18.74
N ASN A 43 -13.76 -16.63 18.06
CA ASN A 43 -14.17 -17.71 17.17
C ASN A 43 -15.21 -17.28 16.12
N LEU A 44 -14.97 -16.11 15.51
CA LEU A 44 -15.88 -15.50 14.53
C LEU A 44 -15.35 -15.69 13.11
N LYS A 45 -16.27 -15.75 12.14
CA LYS A 45 -15.94 -15.85 10.71
C LYS A 45 -16.29 -14.59 9.91
N LYS A 46 -17.15 -13.73 10.47
CA LYS A 46 -17.64 -12.52 9.80
C LYS A 46 -17.20 -11.27 10.54
N TYR A 47 -16.83 -10.25 9.77
CA TYR A 47 -16.34 -8.99 10.30
C TYR A 47 -17.40 -8.19 11.07
N GLU A 48 -18.66 -8.23 10.61
CA GLU A 48 -19.78 -7.56 11.26
C GLU A 48 -19.99 -8.06 12.69
N ASP A 49 -19.84 -9.37 12.89
CA ASP A 49 -19.96 -10.00 14.20
C ASP A 49 -18.78 -9.63 15.09
N LEU A 50 -17.59 -9.46 14.52
CA LEU A 50 -16.39 -9.04 15.24
C LEU A 50 -16.60 -7.66 15.88
N ILE A 51 -17.08 -6.68 15.12
CA ILE A 51 -17.31 -5.32 15.63
C ILE A 51 -18.28 -5.32 16.81
N LYS A 52 -19.30 -6.17 16.77
CA LYS A 52 -20.31 -6.27 17.84
C LYS A 52 -19.81 -6.97 19.10
N ALA A 53 -18.82 -7.87 18.96
CA ALA A 53 -18.29 -8.67 20.06
C ALA A 53 -17.15 -7.98 20.84
N LEU A 54 -16.56 -6.92 20.29
CA LEU A 54 -15.43 -6.21 20.92
C LEU A 54 -15.84 -5.55 22.24
N ASN A 55 -15.01 -5.74 23.26
CA ASN A 55 -15.12 -4.92 24.46
C ASN A 55 -14.63 -3.49 24.20
N SER A 56 -14.91 -2.56 25.13
CA SER A 56 -14.57 -1.14 24.97
C SER A 56 -13.07 -0.87 24.75
N SER A 57 -12.20 -1.66 25.39
CA SER A 57 -10.73 -1.52 25.27
C SER A 57 -10.22 -2.01 23.91
N GLU A 58 -10.71 -3.15 23.44
CA GLU A 58 -10.34 -3.72 22.14
C GLU A 58 -10.92 -2.92 20.98
N ALA A 59 -12.14 -2.42 21.11
CA ALA A 59 -12.72 -1.50 20.14
C ALA A 59 -11.87 -0.22 19.99
N ALA A 60 -11.37 0.33 21.10
CA ALA A 60 -10.48 1.49 21.06
C ALA A 60 -9.14 1.18 20.37
N LYS A 61 -8.50 0.05 20.70
CA LYS A 61 -7.24 -0.39 20.06
C LYS A 61 -7.43 -0.68 18.57
N PHE A 62 -8.52 -1.37 18.22
CA PHE A 62 -8.88 -1.68 16.83
C PHE A 62 -9.09 -0.41 16.02
N LYS A 63 -9.78 0.59 16.60
CA LYS A 63 -9.96 1.91 16.00
C LYS A 63 -8.64 2.66 15.82
N GLN A 64 -7.74 2.63 16.81
CA GLN A 64 -6.42 3.26 16.69
C GLN A 64 -5.58 2.63 15.58
N LEU A 65 -5.50 1.30 15.50
CA LEU A 65 -4.78 0.59 14.44
C LEU A 65 -5.39 0.83 13.06
N SER A 66 -6.73 0.84 12.97
CA SER A 66 -7.44 1.16 11.73
C SER A 66 -7.16 2.60 11.27
N ASN A 67 -7.11 3.56 12.21
CA ASN A 67 -6.78 4.95 11.91
C ASN A 67 -5.31 5.11 11.49
N ALA A 68 -4.38 4.40 12.14
CA ALA A 68 -2.97 4.40 11.76
C ALA A 68 -2.78 3.81 10.35
N PHE A 69 -3.48 2.71 10.05
CA PHE A 69 -3.53 2.14 8.71
C PHE A 69 -4.11 3.13 7.69
N LEU A 70 -5.24 3.77 7.98
CA LEU A 70 -5.85 4.73 7.07
C LEU A 70 -4.95 5.95 6.83
N GLY A 71 -4.35 6.49 7.89
CA GLY A 71 -3.41 7.62 7.80
C GLY A 71 -2.16 7.27 7.00
N SER A 72 -1.59 6.07 7.22
CA SER A 72 -0.44 5.59 6.44
C SER A 72 -0.80 5.35 4.97
N LEU A 73 -2.00 4.82 4.68
CA LEU A 73 -2.50 4.65 3.31
C LEU A 73 -2.67 5.99 2.59
N ILE A 74 -3.31 6.98 3.22
CA ILE A 74 -3.50 8.32 2.63
C ILE A 74 -2.14 8.97 2.36
N THR A 75 -1.25 8.95 3.35
CA THR A 75 0.09 9.55 3.23
C THR A 75 0.89 8.87 2.11
N PHE A 76 0.82 7.54 2.03
CA PHE A 76 1.44 6.75 0.97
C PHE A 76 0.88 7.14 -0.41
N LEU A 77 -0.45 7.24 -0.57
CA LEU A 77 -1.08 7.63 -1.84
C LEU A 77 -0.73 9.06 -2.26
N CYS A 78 -0.71 10.02 -1.33
CA CYS A 78 -0.31 11.39 -1.64
C CYS A 78 1.14 11.47 -2.15
N ILE A 79 2.07 10.81 -1.45
CA ILE A 79 3.49 10.79 -1.82
C ILE A 79 3.71 10.01 -3.12
N PHE A 80 2.96 8.93 -3.34
CA PHE A 80 2.95 8.17 -4.58
C PHE A 80 2.65 9.09 -5.78
N LEU A 81 1.57 9.88 -5.69
CA LEU A 81 1.13 10.77 -6.76
C LEU A 81 2.16 11.87 -7.02
N VAL A 82 2.72 12.47 -5.97
CA VAL A 82 3.78 13.48 -6.09
C VAL A 82 5.04 12.87 -6.73
N SER A 83 5.44 11.67 -6.30
CA SER A 83 6.60 10.97 -6.84
C SER A 83 6.41 10.61 -8.31
N MET A 84 5.19 10.22 -8.70
CA MET A 84 4.84 9.95 -10.09
C MET A 84 4.91 11.23 -10.94
N ALA A 85 4.38 12.36 -10.46
CA ALA A 85 4.47 13.64 -11.14
C ALA A 85 5.92 14.09 -11.33
N ILE A 86 6.75 13.99 -10.29
CA ILE A 86 8.18 14.33 -10.36
C ILE A 86 8.91 13.43 -11.37
N ASN A 87 8.65 12.12 -11.36
CA ASN A 87 9.25 11.19 -12.32
C ASN A 87 8.84 11.49 -13.76
N ILE A 88 7.58 11.87 -14.02
CA ILE A 88 7.12 12.27 -15.35
C ILE A 88 7.85 13.54 -15.81
N ILE A 89 7.95 14.56 -14.94
CA ILE A 89 8.64 15.83 -15.25
C ILE A 89 10.11 15.58 -15.55
N ILE A 90 10.81 14.80 -14.71
CA ILE A 90 12.22 14.46 -14.91
C ILE A 90 12.41 13.66 -16.20
N SER A 91 11.55 12.66 -16.46
CA SER A 91 11.61 11.87 -17.70
C SER A 91 11.44 12.74 -18.94
N TYR A 92 10.52 13.70 -18.92
CA TYR A 92 10.32 14.65 -20.03
C TYR A 92 11.53 15.56 -20.26
N TYR A 93 12.09 16.16 -19.19
CA TYR A 93 13.31 16.98 -19.28
C TYR A 93 14.53 16.18 -19.73
N SER A 94 14.68 14.97 -19.21
CA SER A 94 15.78 14.06 -19.54
C SER A 94 15.72 13.59 -20.99
N TRP A 95 14.51 13.33 -21.53
CA TRP A 95 14.30 13.00 -22.93
C TRP A 95 14.70 14.17 -23.85
N LYS A 96 14.31 15.40 -23.47
CA LYS A 96 14.64 16.62 -24.21
C LYS A 96 16.15 16.93 -24.24
N ASN A 97 16.89 16.53 -23.20
CA ASN A 97 18.32 16.79 -23.05
C ASN A 97 19.22 15.56 -23.38
N GLU A 98 18.67 14.53 -24.04
CA GLU A 98 19.38 13.30 -24.47
C GLU A 98 20.01 12.42 -23.35
N ASP A 99 19.71 12.69 -22.08
CA ASP A 99 20.25 11.94 -20.94
C ASP A 99 19.52 10.59 -20.72
N LYS A 100 19.80 9.58 -21.55
CA LYS A 100 19.08 8.29 -21.56
C LYS A 100 19.12 7.53 -20.23
N LYS A 101 20.17 7.70 -19.41
CA LYS A 101 20.31 6.98 -18.12
C LYS A 101 19.31 7.45 -17.06
N ILE A 102 19.05 8.76 -17.00
CA ILE A 102 18.12 9.37 -16.03
C ILE A 102 16.68 9.01 -16.41
N PHE A 103 16.38 8.95 -17.70
CA PHE A 103 15.11 8.46 -18.24
C PHE A 103 14.80 7.02 -17.78
N TRP A 104 15.71 6.06 -18.00
CA TRP A 104 15.47 4.66 -17.61
C TRP A 104 15.38 4.47 -16.10
N PHE A 105 16.14 5.22 -15.30
CA PHE A 105 16.03 5.18 -13.84
C PHE A 105 14.68 5.71 -13.34
N SER A 106 14.18 6.79 -13.93
CA SER A 106 12.87 7.37 -13.59
C SER A 106 11.72 6.45 -14.03
N LEU A 107 11.84 5.83 -15.22
CA LEU A 107 10.88 4.85 -15.73
C LEU A 107 10.86 3.57 -14.90
N GLY A 108 12.04 3.08 -14.47
CA GLY A 108 12.18 1.92 -13.59
C GLY A 108 11.58 2.15 -12.21
N GLY A 109 11.77 3.35 -11.64
CA GLY A 109 11.11 3.77 -10.40
C GLY A 109 9.58 3.78 -10.54
N ALA A 110 9.05 4.30 -11.65
CA ALA A 110 7.60 4.30 -11.92
C ALA A 110 7.03 2.88 -12.12
N LEU A 111 7.78 1.98 -12.75
CA LEU A 111 7.38 0.59 -12.98
C LEU A 111 7.40 -0.25 -11.69
N PHE A 112 8.38 -0.06 -10.82
CA PHE A 112 8.46 -0.77 -9.53
C PHE A 112 7.22 -0.50 -8.65
N LEU A 113 6.72 0.74 -8.67
CA LEU A 113 5.48 1.11 -8.00
C LEU A 113 4.23 0.44 -8.61
N LYS A 114 4.21 0.20 -9.93
CA LYS A 114 3.14 -0.58 -10.58
C LYS A 114 3.17 -2.06 -10.20
N THR A 115 4.34 -2.65 -9.91
CA THR A 115 4.44 -4.03 -9.47
C THR A 115 3.75 -4.24 -8.13
N LEU A 116 3.83 -3.28 -7.20
CA LEU A 116 3.11 -3.33 -5.92
C LEU A 116 1.59 -3.22 -6.10
N SER A 117 1.10 -2.35 -7.00
CA SER A 117 -0.32 -2.30 -7.36
C SER A 117 -0.82 -3.59 -8.02
N LEU A 118 0.02 -4.24 -8.84
CA LEU A 118 -0.30 -5.51 -9.48
C LEU A 118 -0.35 -6.66 -8.45
N VAL A 119 0.56 -6.68 -7.48
CA VAL A 119 0.54 -7.64 -6.36
C VAL A 119 -0.70 -7.42 -5.48
N ALA A 120 -1.00 -6.17 -5.10
CA ALA A 120 -2.19 -5.85 -4.32
C ALA A 120 -3.50 -6.22 -5.05
N GLY A 121 -3.58 -5.92 -6.36
CA GLY A 121 -4.70 -6.32 -7.21
C GLY A 121 -4.82 -7.85 -7.35
N SER A 122 -3.70 -8.56 -7.50
CA SER A 122 -3.67 -10.03 -7.58
C SER A 122 -4.15 -10.68 -6.28
N ILE A 123 -3.77 -10.12 -5.12
CA ILE A 123 -4.23 -10.59 -3.81
C ILE A 123 -5.74 -10.40 -3.65
N LEU A 124 -6.29 -9.27 -4.11
CA LEU A 124 -7.74 -9.01 -4.11
C LEU A 124 -8.50 -9.99 -5.02
N VAL A 125 -8.04 -10.18 -6.27
CA VAL A 125 -8.65 -11.11 -7.23
C VAL A 125 -8.60 -12.56 -6.70
N TYR A 126 -7.47 -12.98 -6.14
CA TYR A 126 -7.34 -14.32 -5.55
C TYR A 126 -8.32 -14.53 -4.38
N ARG A 127 -8.51 -13.52 -3.53
CA ARG A 127 -9.49 -13.55 -2.43
C ARG A 127 -10.92 -13.72 -2.95
N GLU A 128 -11.28 -12.99 -4.01
CA GLU A 128 -12.62 -13.03 -4.59
C GLU A 128 -12.92 -14.40 -5.22
N ILE A 129 -11.97 -14.96 -5.97
CA ILE A 129 -12.08 -16.30 -6.56
C ILE A 129 -12.21 -17.38 -5.48
N LYS A 130 -11.44 -17.27 -4.39
CA LYS A 130 -11.50 -18.21 -3.28
C LYS A 130 -12.87 -18.17 -2.59
N LYS A 131 -13.43 -16.97 -2.40
CA LYS A 131 -14.76 -16.77 -1.82
C LYS A 131 -15.85 -17.35 -2.72
N CYS A 132 -15.79 -17.08 -4.03
CA CYS A 132 -16.72 -17.62 -5.01
C CYS A 132 -16.72 -19.17 -5.05
N LYS A 133 -15.54 -19.80 -4.95
CA LYS A 133 -15.43 -21.27 -4.85
C LYS A 133 -16.01 -21.84 -3.55
N LEU A 134 -15.88 -21.13 -2.43
CA LEU A 134 -16.48 -21.54 -1.15
C LEU A 134 -18.01 -21.42 -1.17
N ASP A 135 -18.53 -20.37 -1.79
CA ASP A 135 -19.98 -20.16 -1.92
C ASP A 135 -20.63 -21.18 -2.87
N GLN A 136 -19.90 -21.65 -3.90
CA GLN A 136 -20.35 -22.75 -4.75
C GLN A 136 -20.35 -24.11 -4.03
N LYS A 137 -19.38 -24.35 -3.15
CA LYS A 137 -19.30 -25.61 -2.40
C LYS A 137 -20.45 -25.74 -1.39
N ASN A 138 -20.81 -24.66 -0.71
CA ASN A 138 -21.92 -24.64 0.26
C ASN A 138 -23.32 -24.70 -0.37
N LYS A 139 -23.46 -24.56 -1.70
CA LYS A 139 -24.75 -24.70 -2.41
C LYS A 139 -25.02 -26.11 -2.94
N ASN A 140 -24.01 -26.97 -2.92
CA ASN A 140 -24.07 -28.34 -3.44
C ASN A 140 -24.07 -29.41 -2.32
N GLU A 141 -24.08 -28.99 -1.05
CA GLU A 141 -24.34 -29.80 0.15
C GLU A 141 -25.73 -29.47 0.69
#